data_AF-A0A6N2RVI6-F1
#
_entry.id   AF-A0A6N2RVI6-F1
#
_cell.length_a   1.000
_cell.length_b   1.000
_cell.length_c   1.000
_cell.angle_alpha   90.00
_cell.angle_beta   90.00
_cell.angle_gamma   90.00
#
_symmetry.space_group_name_H-M   'P 1'
#
loop_
_entity.id
_entity.type
_entity.pdbx_description
1 polymer ?
#
loop_
_entity_poly.entity_id
_entity_poly.type
_entity_poly.pdbx_seq_one_letter_code
_entity_poly.pdbx_strand_id
1 'polypeptide(L)' 'MARRSISIEEKIEAQKELVSKAKDRYEAELDKLEKLMGKRDELRSKELMEAFTNSERSFEEVMRFLSGNEVDDE' A
#
# COMPACT_ATOMS: atom_id res chain seq x y z
N MET A 1 -52.52 2.53 -5.10
CA MET A 1 -51.36 2.88 -5.93
C MET A 1 -50.77 1.60 -6.49
N ALA A 2 -50.81 1.40 -7.81
CA ALA A 2 -50.27 0.19 -8.43
C ALA A 2 -48.73 0.20 -8.33
N ARG A 3 -48.13 -0.87 -7.82
CA ARG A 3 -46.66 -1.03 -7.83
C ARG A 3 -46.22 -1.15 -9.29
N ARG A 4 -45.44 -0.19 -9.77
CA ARG A 4 -44.82 -0.27 -11.10
C ARG A 4 -43.82 -1.44 -11.09
N SER A 5 -44.05 -2.45 -11.93
CA SER A 5 -43.11 -3.56 -12.11
C SER A 5 -41.91 -3.05 -12.90
N ILE A 6 -40.74 -3.04 -12.27
CA ILE A 6 -39.48 -2.66 -12.91
C ILE A 6 -39.16 -3.67 -14.02
N SER A 7 -38.88 -3.19 -15.23
CA SER A 7 -38.53 -4.07 -16.35
C SER A 7 -37.14 -4.70 -16.15
N ILE A 8 -36.83 -5.74 -16.92
CA ILE A 8 -35.49 -6.35 -16.87
C ILE A 8 -34.43 -5.35 -17.37
N GLU A 9 -34.75 -4.55 -18.38
CA GLU A 9 -33.87 -3.50 -18.91
C GLU A 9 -33.55 -2.45 -17.84
N GLU A 10 -34.54 -2.00 -17.07
CA GLU A 10 -34.32 -1.07 -15.95
C GLU A 10 -33.40 -1.69 -14.87
N LYS A 11 -33.53 -3.00 -14.59
CA LYS A 11 -32.64 -3.71 -13.66
C LYS A 11 -31.23 -3.84 -14.19
N ILE A 12 -31.06 -4.14 -15.48
CA ILE A 12 -29.75 -4.24 -16.13
C ILE A 12 -29.03 -2.91 -16.04
N GLU A 13 -29.71 -1.80 -16.33
CA GLU A 13 -29.09 -0.48 -16.30
C GLU A 13 -28.69 -0.06 -14.88
N ALA A 14 -29.55 -0.30 -13.89
CA ALA A 14 -29.20 -0.11 -12.49
C ALA A 14 -28.00 -0.95 -12.06
N GLN A 15 -27.91 -2.20 -12.53
CA GLN A 15 -26.78 -3.08 -12.21
C GLN A 15 -25.48 -2.58 -12.84
N LYS A 16 -25.49 -2.06 -14.07
CA LYS A 16 -24.31 -1.45 -14.69
C LYS A 16 -23.80 -0.26 -13.88
N GLU A 17 -24.70 0.60 -13.41
CA GLU A 17 -24.34 1.74 -12.56
C GLU A 17 -23.69 1.27 -11.24
N LEU A 18 -24.26 0.23 -10.61
CA LEU A 18 -23.67 -0.37 -9.41
C LEU A 18 -22.29 -0.95 -9.67
N VAL A 19 -22.10 -1.64 -10.80
CA VAL A 19 -20.78 -2.18 -11.21
C VAL A 19 -19.77 -1.05 -11.42
N SER A 20 -20.18 0.04 -12.09
CA SER A 20 -19.32 1.22 -12.27
C SER A 20 -18.90 1.81 -10.93
N LYS A 21 -19.85 2.06 -10.03
CA LYS A 21 -19.57 2.59 -8.70
C LYS A 21 -18.69 1.66 -7.87
N ALA A 22 -18.87 0.36 -7.99
CA ALA A 22 -18.04 -0.62 -7.31
C ALA A 22 -16.60 -0.60 -7.84
N LYS A 23 -16.42 -0.43 -9.15
CA LYS A 23 -15.10 -0.25 -9.77
C LYS A 23 -14.41 1.02 -9.29
N ASP A 24 -15.11 2.16 -9.28
CA ASP A 24 -14.56 3.43 -8.80
C ASP A 24 -14.12 3.34 -7.34
N ARG A 25 -14.91 2.65 -6.50
CA ARG A 25 -14.55 2.38 -5.09
C ARG A 25 -13.33 1.47 -4.97
N TYR A 26 -13.25 0.42 -5.77
CA TYR A 26 -12.11 -0.47 -5.77
C TYR A 26 -10.82 0.28 -6.14
N GLU A 27 -10.86 1.09 -7.20
CA GLU A 27 -9.72 1.90 -7.63
C GLU A 27 -9.29 2.91 -6.55
N ALA A 28 -10.25 3.56 -5.88
CA ALA A 28 -9.96 4.48 -4.78
C ALA A 28 -9.31 3.79 -3.56
N GLU A 29 -9.80 2.61 -3.15
CA GLU A 29 -9.20 1.86 -2.05
C GLU A 29 -7.82 1.29 -2.44
N LEU A 30 -7.61 0.95 -3.71
CA LEU A 30 -6.31 0.51 -4.22
C LEU A 30 -5.26 1.63 -4.15
N ASP A 31 -5.59 2.84 -4.59
CA ASP A 31 -4.72 4.02 -4.48
C ASP A 31 -4.38 4.33 -3.00
N LYS A 32 -5.37 4.21 -2.11
CA LYS A 32 -5.16 4.38 -0.68
C LYS A 32 -4.23 3.32 -0.10
N LEU A 33 -4.35 2.06 -0.52
CA LEU A 33 -3.46 0.99 -0.11
C LEU A 33 -2.02 1.26 -0.57
N GLU A 34 -1.82 1.65 -1.82
CA GLU A 34 -0.50 1.99 -2.37
C GLU A 34 0.15 3.14 -1.59
N LYS A 35 -0.61 4.19 -1.28
CA LYS A 35 -0.14 5.31 -0.45
C LYS A 35 0.26 4.86 0.97
N LEU A 36 -0.50 3.96 1.58
CA LEU A 36 -0.17 3.43 2.90
C LEU A 36 1.10 2.58 2.88
N MET A 37 1.29 1.77 1.83
CA MET A 37 2.52 1.00 1.63
C MET A 37 3.72 1.93 1.45
N GLY A 38 3.61 2.96 0.60
CA GLY A 38 4.64 3.97 0.44
C GLY A 38 4.99 4.67 1.75
N LYS A 39 3.98 5.11 2.51
CA LYS A 39 4.20 5.75 3.82
C LYS A 39 4.89 4.82 4.82
N ARG A 40 4.55 3.52 4.84
CA ARG A 40 5.22 2.53 5.69
C ARG A 40 6.70 2.42 5.34
N ASP A 41 7.02 2.38 4.05
CA ASP A 41 8.40 2.22 3.59
C ASP A 41 9.22 3.49 3.84
N GLU A 42 8.62 4.68 3.71
CA GLU A 42 9.22 5.95 4.13
C GLU A 42 9.51 6.00 5.64
N LEU A 43 8.56 5.54 6.48
CA LEU A 43 8.75 5.51 7.94
C LEU A 43 9.90 4.58 8.31
N ARG A 44 9.94 3.38 7.74
CA ARG A 44 11.04 2.43 7.98
C ARG A 44 12.39 2.97 7.52
N SER A 45 12.42 3.69 6.40
CA SER A 45 13.65 4.33 5.90
C SER A 45 14.12 5.42 6.86
N LYS A 46 13.21 6.23 7.40
CA LYS A 46 13.52 7.25 8.41
C LYS A 46 14.01 6.63 9.72
N GLU A 47 13.33 5.61 10.22
CA GLU A 47 13.73 4.87 11.43
C GLU A 47 15.13 4.28 11.27
N LEU A 48 15.45 3.70 10.10
CA LEU A 48 16.78 3.18 9.82
C LEU A 48 17.85 4.28 9.85
N MET A 49 17.59 5.41 9.20
CA MET A 49 18.53 6.53 9.15
C MET A 49 18.73 7.19 10.53
N GLU A 50 17.66 7.29 11.32
CA GLU A 50 17.72 7.80 12.69
C GLU A 50 18.52 6.85 13.59
N ALA A 51 18.26 5.54 13.51
CA ALA A 51 19.04 4.53 14.21
C ALA A 51 20.53 4.57 13.82
N PHE A 52 20.84 4.73 12.53
CA PHE A 52 22.21 4.87 12.04
C PHE A 52 22.88 6.14 12.59
N THR A 53 22.19 7.28 12.55
CA THR A 53 22.70 8.57 13.06
C THR A 53 22.99 8.52 14.56
N ASN A 54 22.15 7.81 15.32
CA ASN A 54 22.32 7.62 16.76
C ASN A 54 23.31 6.49 17.10
N SER A 55 23.80 5.74 16.12
CA SER A 55 24.78 4.69 16.32
C SER A 55 26.21 5.22 16.21
N GLU A 56 27.15 4.55 16.85
CA GLU A 56 28.59 4.78 16.68
C GLU A 56 29.17 4.01 15.47
N ARG A 57 28.31 3.35 14.68
CA ARG A 57 28.70 2.45 13.58
C ARG A 57 29.02 3.24 12.33
N SER A 58 30.05 2.82 11.60
CA SER A 58 30.41 3.48 10.34
C SER A 58 29.50 3.02 9.20
N PHE A 59 29.39 3.82 8.14
CA PHE A 59 28.65 3.45 6.94
C PHE A 59 29.18 2.14 6.34
N GLU A 60 30.50 1.99 6.24
CA GLU A 60 31.16 0.81 5.69
C GLU A 60 30.85 -0.45 6.49
N GLU A 61 30.81 -0.34 7.82
CA GLU A 61 30.47 -1.43 8.73
C GLU A 61 29.02 -1.90 8.53
N VAL A 62 28.07 -0.95 8.49
CA VAL A 62 26.65 -1.26 8.24
C VAL A 62 26.45 -1.85 6.86
N MET A 63 27.11 -1.32 5.83
CA MET A 63 27.02 -1.87 4.48
C MET A 63 27.62 -3.28 4.38
N ARG A 64 28.75 -3.55 5.06
CA ARG A 64 29.34 -4.89 5.14
C ARG A 64 28.36 -5.87 5.77
N PHE A 65 27.74 -5.49 6.89
CA PHE A 65 26.69 -6.28 7.55
C PHE A 65 25.49 -6.55 6.63
N LEU A 66 24.93 -5.52 6.00
CA LEU A 66 23.76 -5.65 5.10
C LEU A 66 24.05 -6.45 3.83
N SER A 67 25.30 -6.45 3.36
CA SER A 67 25.74 -7.24 2.21
C SER A 67 25.91 -8.74 2.49
N GLY A 68 25.77 -9.17 3.76
CA GLY A 68 25.98 -10.56 4.16
C GLY A 68 27.45 -10.99 4.13
N ASN A 69 28.37 -10.02 4.10
CA ASN A 69 29.82 -10.25 4.20
C ASN A 69 30.26 -10.26 5.67
N GLU A 70 29.62 -11.07 6.50
CA GLU A 70 30.14 -11.39 7.82
C GLU A 70 31.38 -12.29 7.63
N VAL A 71 32.56 -11.69 7.81
CA VAL A 71 33.67 -12.45 8.38
C VAL A 71 33.48 -12.29 9.88
N ASP A 72 33.10 -13.37 10.55
CA ASP A 72 33.19 -13.48 12.01
C ASP A 72 34.64 -13.14 12.39
N ASP A 73 34.87 -11.95 12.93
CA ASP A 73 36.08 -11.65 13.68
C ASP A 73 35.81 -12.06 15.14
N GLU A 74 35.71 -13.37 15.39
CA GLU A 74 35.98 -13.99 16.70
C GLU A 74 37.42 -14.51 16.75
#